data_AF-A0A3N0GV42-F1
#
_entry.id   AF-A0A3N0GV42-F1
#
_cell.length_a   1.000
_cell.length_b   1.000
_cell.length_c   1.000
_cell.angle_alpha   90.00
_cell.angle_beta   90.00
_cell.angle_gamma   90.00
#
_symmetry.space_group_name_H-M   'P 1'
#
loop_
_entity.id
_entity.type
_entity.pdbx_description
1 polymer ?
#
loop_
_entity_poly.entity_id
_entity_poly.type
_entity_poly.pdbx_seq_one_letter_code
_entity_poly.pdbx_strand_id
1 'polypeptide(L)'
;MSPHRPFLARAAAVAVATLLASVVLAAVPAAYAVSSHRALNDTRPVGVGAVAVGFPIEYFGLVADLPSGAPLEAHDPSAYGQARFRVDGAWTAWQDLDQDGAQSTGHFTGALVSVDRATAYQVRNLPAGASHWRAAAINTTDGPTLTVGKARSDAASASASCRSRADWGADESLSGWAKGDTQTYFPLQALTVHHTAGSNDLTQDYGATVRAIYSYHVQTNGWSDIGYQYLVDGHGVVYEGRNSGHTSRSCLYDGGDGSDFAHQTSTDQVVTGAHVANYNSGNAGVALMGCYEPTTACSGSTTPPTAAVDGLEGLLASLATRHGLKPTGSVHYVNPVTGAAKDVATISGHRDWEATACPGGNLYAQLPTIRSDVASRMAGSTATAPAAPSSLTASGGAGSVALSWTAPTSDGGAAISRYEVFRGATSTVSTSTTPIYSGSATSATDKPAAGSYYYAVRACNSVGCGTSASAGPVTVTTPATITSASCSGATCTFAGQGTPTLTWTFGNGKGASGSPVSVTYAAKGSYTVTLTDGQQSRATRTVQCSLVKKRVSCTT
;
A
#
# COMPACT_ATOMS: atom_id res chain seq x y z
N MET A 1 -27.03 29.00 93.19
CA MET A 1 -28.21 29.66 92.59
C MET A 1 -28.58 28.88 91.33
N SER A 2 -29.69 28.14 91.36
CA SER A 2 -30.25 27.39 90.23
C SER A 2 -31.02 28.35 89.30
N PRO A 3 -31.15 28.09 87.98
CA PRO A 3 -32.28 27.29 87.47
C PRO A 3 -31.95 26.42 86.23
N HIS A 4 -32.46 25.20 86.10
CA HIS A 4 -33.78 24.80 85.56
C HIS A 4 -34.11 25.28 84.13
N ARG A 5 -34.06 24.32 83.18
CA ARG A 5 -34.94 24.20 81.99
C ARG A 5 -36.42 24.16 82.44
N PRO A 6 -37.46 24.50 81.62
CA PRO A 6 -37.64 23.95 80.25
C PRO A 6 -38.57 24.69 79.22
N PHE A 7 -38.68 24.09 78.02
CA PHE A 7 -39.80 24.07 77.02
C PHE A 7 -40.43 25.41 76.52
N LEU A 8 -40.77 25.70 75.24
CA LEU A 8 -41.09 24.95 74.01
C LEU A 8 -40.98 25.87 72.76
N ALA A 9 -40.35 25.34 71.70
CA ALA A 9 -40.69 25.37 70.26
C ALA A 9 -41.56 26.49 69.62
N ARG A 10 -41.08 27.04 68.49
CA ARG A 10 -41.83 27.14 67.21
C ARG A 10 -40.98 27.54 66.00
N ALA A 11 -41.14 26.73 64.93
CA ALA A 11 -41.05 27.00 63.48
C ALA A 11 -39.73 27.52 62.86
N ALA A 12 -39.35 27.21 61.62
CA ALA A 12 -39.58 26.11 60.67
C ALA A 12 -38.65 26.40 59.47
N ALA A 13 -37.95 25.37 59.00
CA ALA A 13 -37.39 25.17 57.66
C ALA A 13 -36.41 26.22 57.05
N VAL A 14 -35.10 25.89 57.08
CA VAL A 14 -34.17 26.21 55.99
C VAL A 14 -33.50 24.90 55.58
N ALA A 15 -33.67 24.52 54.31
CA ALA A 15 -33.06 23.33 53.72
C ALA A 15 -31.54 23.55 53.57
N VAL A 16 -30.74 22.67 54.17
CA VAL A 16 -29.30 22.57 53.89
C VAL A 16 -29.10 21.33 53.02
N ALA A 17 -28.87 21.53 51.72
CA ALA A 17 -28.39 20.49 50.84
C ALA A 17 -26.89 20.29 51.11
N THR A 18 -26.53 19.13 51.67
CA THR A 18 -25.16 18.69 51.83
C THR A 18 -24.55 18.35 50.46
N LEU A 19 -23.64 19.19 49.99
CA LEU A 19 -22.79 18.91 48.83
C LEU A 19 -21.67 17.94 49.27
N LEU A 20 -21.82 16.65 49.00
CA LEU A 20 -20.73 15.68 49.07
C LEU A 20 -19.81 15.90 47.86
N ALA A 21 -18.67 16.56 48.08
CA ALA A 21 -17.61 16.63 47.09
C ALA A 21 -16.94 15.25 46.98
N SER A 22 -17.39 14.44 46.04
CA SER A 22 -16.72 13.20 45.65
C SER A 22 -15.42 13.54 44.94
N VAL A 23 -14.29 13.50 45.66
CA VAL A 23 -12.97 13.47 45.03
C VAL A 23 -12.81 12.09 44.38
N VAL A 24 -13.13 12.00 43.09
CA VAL A 24 -12.75 10.86 42.27
C VAL A 24 -11.25 10.98 42.05
N LEU A 25 -10.44 10.17 42.75
CA LEU A 25 -9.08 9.90 42.31
C LEU A 25 -9.19 9.18 40.96
N ALA A 26 -9.05 9.90 39.86
CA ALA A 26 -8.82 9.29 38.57
C ALA A 26 -7.49 8.54 38.65
N ALA A 27 -7.54 7.20 38.62
CA ALA A 27 -6.34 6.38 38.54
C ALA A 27 -5.56 6.80 37.29
N VAL A 28 -4.29 7.20 37.46
CA VAL A 28 -3.41 7.51 36.34
C VAL A 28 -3.29 6.25 35.47
N PRO A 29 -3.61 6.32 34.17
CA PRO A 29 -3.57 5.14 33.30
C PRO A 29 -2.16 4.54 33.26
N ALA A 30 -2.09 3.21 33.31
CA ALA A 30 -0.82 2.51 33.30
C ALA A 30 -0.19 2.57 31.90
N ALA A 31 1.05 3.06 31.83
CA ALA A 31 1.84 3.01 30.61
C ALA A 31 2.54 1.65 30.47
N TYR A 32 2.45 1.01 29.31
CA TYR A 32 3.13 -0.24 28.99
C TYR A 32 4.24 -0.03 27.94
N ALA A 33 5.25 -0.89 27.94
CA ALA A 33 6.38 -0.80 27.02
C ALA A 33 5.97 -1.22 25.61
N VAL A 34 6.28 -0.39 24.61
CA VAL A 34 6.26 -0.78 23.20
C VAL A 34 7.61 -1.40 22.88
N SER A 35 7.60 -2.59 22.28
CA SER A 35 8.82 -3.35 21.97
C SER A 35 8.94 -3.60 20.48
N SER A 36 10.17 -3.53 19.97
CA SER A 36 10.54 -3.94 18.61
C SER A 36 11.75 -4.88 18.66
N HIS A 37 12.19 -5.38 17.50
CA HIS A 37 13.42 -6.17 17.38
C HIS A 37 14.54 -5.31 16.81
N ARG A 38 15.72 -5.39 17.44
CA ARG A 38 16.94 -4.82 16.89
C ARG A 38 17.26 -5.51 15.56
N ALA A 39 17.55 -4.73 14.52
CA ALA A 39 17.95 -5.30 13.24
C ALA A 39 19.31 -6.01 13.36
N LEU A 40 19.37 -7.26 12.90
CA LEU A 40 20.62 -7.95 12.64
C LEU A 40 21.16 -7.47 11.29
N ASN A 41 22.43 -7.10 11.22
CA ASN A 41 23.10 -6.67 9.99
C ASN A 41 24.47 -7.35 9.90
N ASP A 42 24.69 -8.07 8.79
CA ASP A 42 25.94 -8.75 8.47
C ASP A 42 26.42 -8.23 7.11
N THR A 43 27.35 -7.29 7.14
CA THR A 43 27.96 -6.69 5.94
C THR A 43 29.32 -7.34 5.69
N ARG A 44 29.50 -7.94 4.51
CA ARG A 44 30.72 -8.68 4.14
C ARG A 44 31.24 -8.30 2.76
N PRO A 45 32.56 -8.38 2.50
CA PRO A 45 33.10 -8.28 1.15
C PRO A 45 32.45 -9.29 0.20
N VAL A 46 32.15 -8.86 -1.04
CA VAL A 46 31.63 -9.76 -2.07
C VAL A 46 32.76 -10.63 -2.61
N GLY A 47 32.58 -11.94 -2.54
CA GLY A 47 33.54 -12.94 -3.03
C GLY A 47 32.92 -13.88 -4.07
N VAL A 48 33.72 -14.84 -4.52
CA VAL A 48 33.26 -15.91 -5.42
C VAL A 48 32.51 -16.99 -4.62
N GLY A 49 31.28 -17.30 -5.04
CA GLY A 49 30.49 -18.39 -4.45
C GLY A 49 29.37 -17.94 -3.51
N ALA A 50 28.74 -18.91 -2.85
CA ALA A 50 27.61 -18.67 -1.94
C ALA A 50 28.09 -18.22 -0.56
N VAL A 51 27.44 -17.20 0.00
CA VAL A 51 27.68 -16.73 1.36
C VAL A 51 26.50 -17.11 2.23
N ALA A 52 26.74 -18.00 3.20
CA ALA A 52 25.77 -18.31 4.24
C ALA A 52 25.90 -17.32 5.41
N VAL A 53 24.76 -16.96 5.99
CA VAL A 53 24.66 -16.04 7.12
C VAL A 53 24.02 -16.74 8.32
N GLY A 54 24.30 -16.25 9.53
CA GLY A 54 23.86 -16.88 10.78
C GLY A 54 22.39 -16.65 11.14
N PHE A 55 21.63 -15.97 10.28
CA PHE A 55 20.22 -15.63 10.49
C PHE A 55 19.49 -15.54 9.13
N PRO A 56 18.15 -15.70 9.09
CA PRO A 56 17.39 -15.57 7.84
C PRO A 56 17.44 -14.16 7.27
N ILE A 57 17.76 -14.00 5.99
CA ILE A 57 17.86 -12.71 5.29
C ILE A 57 16.47 -12.25 4.89
N GLU A 58 16.06 -11.08 5.35
CA GLU A 58 14.80 -10.41 4.95
C GLU A 58 15.05 -9.25 3.99
N TYR A 59 16.20 -8.60 4.11
CA TYR A 59 16.61 -7.51 3.24
C TYR A 59 18.05 -7.69 2.82
N PHE A 60 18.34 -7.34 1.57
CA PHE A 60 19.69 -7.43 1.01
C PHE A 60 20.07 -6.12 0.32
N GLY A 61 21.26 -5.61 0.64
CA GLY A 61 21.83 -4.42 0.02
C GLY A 61 23.25 -4.66 -0.48
N LEU A 62 23.73 -3.76 -1.33
CA LEU A 62 25.04 -3.83 -1.93
C LEU A 62 25.67 -2.43 -1.95
N VAL A 63 26.90 -2.30 -1.46
CA VAL A 63 27.63 -1.02 -1.45
C VAL A 63 29.02 -1.19 -2.06
N ALA A 64 29.58 -0.12 -2.60
CA ALA A 64 30.94 -0.10 -3.13
C ALA A 64 31.58 1.28 -3.02
N ASP A 65 32.90 1.33 -3.22
CA ASP A 65 33.64 2.57 -3.31
C ASP A 65 33.79 2.97 -4.78
N LEU A 66 33.44 4.22 -5.08
CA LEU A 66 33.57 4.82 -6.40
C LEU A 66 34.82 5.70 -6.46
N PRO A 67 35.52 5.75 -7.60
CA PRO A 67 36.59 6.71 -7.82
C PRO A 67 36.10 8.14 -7.59
N SER A 68 36.93 8.97 -6.97
CA SER A 68 36.61 10.39 -6.73
C SER A 68 36.19 11.08 -8.03
N GLY A 69 34.96 11.59 -8.07
CA GLY A 69 34.43 12.35 -9.22
C GLY A 69 33.91 11.50 -10.38
N ALA A 70 33.90 10.17 -10.28
CA ALA A 70 33.29 9.30 -11.30
C ALA A 70 31.81 9.08 -10.98
N PRO A 71 30.87 9.51 -11.83
CA PRO A 71 29.50 9.02 -11.75
C PRO A 71 29.48 7.53 -12.17
N LEU A 72 28.59 6.74 -11.59
CA LEU A 72 28.14 5.54 -12.27
C LEU A 72 27.21 6.00 -13.40
N GLU A 73 27.78 6.24 -14.59
CA GLU A 73 27.08 6.87 -15.72
C GLU A 73 26.02 5.99 -16.43
N ALA A 74 25.66 4.82 -15.88
CA ALA A 74 24.76 3.89 -16.56
C ALA A 74 23.41 3.74 -15.84
N HIS A 75 22.36 4.36 -16.38
CA HIS A 75 20.96 4.09 -16.03
C HIS A 75 20.41 2.78 -16.62
N ASP A 76 21.27 1.78 -16.85
CA ASP A 76 20.84 0.44 -17.27
C ASP A 76 20.63 -0.41 -16.00
N PRO A 77 19.44 -0.98 -15.74
CA PRO A 77 19.16 -1.81 -14.57
C PRO A 77 20.11 -3.01 -14.39
N SER A 78 20.74 -3.48 -15.48
CA SER A 78 21.75 -4.54 -15.43
C SER A 78 23.12 -4.05 -14.94
N ALA A 79 23.29 -2.74 -14.77
CA ALA A 79 24.57 -2.10 -14.49
C ALA A 79 24.93 -1.98 -13.00
N TYR A 80 24.14 -2.51 -12.05
CA TYR A 80 24.50 -2.47 -10.63
C TYR A 80 24.70 -3.85 -10.00
N GLY A 81 24.74 -4.88 -10.83
CA GLY A 81 24.92 -6.27 -10.43
C GLY A 81 23.61 -7.02 -10.22
N GLN A 82 23.75 -8.30 -9.95
CA GLN A 82 22.65 -9.21 -9.73
C GLN A 82 22.87 -9.99 -8.44
N ALA A 83 21.78 -10.28 -7.75
CA ALA A 83 21.78 -11.17 -6.60
C ALA A 83 20.81 -12.34 -6.78
N ARG A 84 21.04 -13.43 -6.06
CA ARG A 84 20.05 -14.48 -5.84
C ARG A 84 20.20 -15.07 -4.45
N PHE A 85 19.14 -15.72 -3.99
CA PHE A 85 18.98 -16.08 -2.59
C PHE A 85 18.62 -17.54 -2.45
N ARG A 86 19.05 -18.17 -1.35
CA ARG A 86 18.71 -19.55 -1.05
C ARG A 86 17.55 -19.60 -0.07
N VAL A 87 16.35 -19.83 -0.59
CA VAL A 87 15.09 -19.91 0.16
C VAL A 87 14.66 -21.39 0.17
N ASP A 88 14.32 -21.91 1.34
CA ASP A 88 13.91 -23.32 1.53
C ASP A 88 14.84 -24.36 0.86
N GLY A 89 16.14 -24.09 0.88
CA GLY A 89 17.16 -24.96 0.30
C GLY A 89 17.37 -24.82 -1.21
N ALA A 90 16.51 -24.08 -1.92
CA ALA A 90 16.58 -23.82 -3.36
C ALA A 90 17.06 -22.40 -3.68
N TRP A 91 17.71 -22.22 -4.83
CA TRP A 91 18.14 -20.89 -5.29
C TRP A 91 17.02 -20.21 -6.07
N THR A 92 16.74 -18.95 -5.74
CA THR A 92 15.86 -18.09 -6.54
C THR A 92 16.48 -17.81 -7.92
N ALA A 93 15.66 -17.27 -8.83
CA ALA A 93 16.18 -16.62 -10.02
C ALA A 93 17.13 -15.46 -9.65
N TRP A 94 18.02 -15.12 -10.57
CA TRP A 94 18.83 -13.91 -10.46
C TRP A 94 17.91 -12.70 -10.64
N GLN A 95 18.01 -11.75 -9.73
CA GLN A 95 17.35 -10.47 -9.81
C GLN A 95 18.38 -9.36 -9.98
N ASP A 96 18.04 -8.38 -10.80
CA ASP A 96 18.83 -7.17 -10.97
C ASP A 96 18.75 -6.33 -9.69
N LEU A 97 19.84 -5.62 -9.41
CA LEU A 97 19.91 -4.67 -8.30
C LEU A 97 19.80 -3.26 -8.88
N ASP A 98 19.17 -2.36 -8.13
CA ASP A 98 19.07 -0.95 -8.49
C ASP A 98 19.89 -0.08 -7.54
N GLN A 99 20.11 1.18 -7.92
CA GLN A 99 20.72 2.19 -7.08
C GLN A 99 19.72 2.68 -6.02
N ASP A 100 20.19 2.91 -4.79
CA ASP A 100 19.38 3.58 -3.77
C ASP A 100 19.20 5.07 -4.07
N GLY A 101 18.09 5.65 -3.63
CA GLY A 101 17.83 7.08 -3.75
C GLY A 101 18.74 7.94 -2.88
N ALA A 102 19.43 7.41 -1.87
CA ALA A 102 20.35 8.18 -1.03
C ALA A 102 21.81 7.82 -1.37
N GLN A 103 22.47 8.69 -2.14
CA GLN A 103 23.87 8.49 -2.52
C GLN A 103 24.79 9.44 -1.75
N SER A 104 26.05 9.03 -1.58
CA SER A 104 27.10 9.88 -1.05
C SER A 104 28.28 9.91 -2.01
N THR A 105 28.91 11.07 -2.18
CA THR A 105 30.08 11.22 -3.07
C THR A 105 31.14 10.16 -2.80
N GLY A 106 31.61 9.48 -3.85
CA GLY A 106 32.65 8.46 -3.74
C GLY A 106 32.17 7.10 -3.23
N HIS A 107 30.86 6.92 -2.97
CA HIS A 107 30.30 5.64 -2.58
C HIS A 107 29.06 5.31 -3.40
N PHE A 108 28.95 4.05 -3.82
CA PHE A 108 27.74 3.48 -4.36
C PHE A 108 26.94 2.84 -3.23
N THR A 109 25.64 3.17 -3.20
CA THR A 109 24.66 2.46 -2.37
C THR A 109 23.58 1.86 -3.27
N GLY A 110 23.41 0.55 -3.22
CA GLY A 110 22.32 -0.14 -3.89
C GLY A 110 21.05 -0.16 -3.04
N ALA A 111 19.90 -0.18 -3.70
CA ALA A 111 18.60 -0.28 -3.06
C ALA A 111 18.47 -1.60 -2.27
N LEU A 112 17.70 -1.56 -1.18
CA LEU A 112 17.39 -2.77 -0.44
C LEU A 112 16.36 -3.61 -1.18
N VAL A 113 16.71 -4.87 -1.45
CA VAL A 113 15.76 -5.84 -1.98
C VAL A 113 15.15 -6.65 -0.86
N SER A 114 13.83 -6.83 -0.89
CA SER A 114 13.12 -7.73 0.01
C SER A 114 13.40 -9.19 -0.38
N VAL A 115 13.69 -10.02 0.61
CA VAL A 115 14.09 -11.41 0.45
C VAL A 115 13.23 -12.26 1.37
N ASP A 116 12.70 -13.36 0.85
CA ASP A 116 11.91 -14.30 1.66
C ASP A 116 12.82 -15.17 2.54
N ARG A 117 13.25 -14.61 3.68
CA ARG A 117 13.96 -15.31 4.78
C ARG A 117 15.06 -16.26 4.31
N ALA A 118 15.92 -15.81 3.41
CA ALA A 118 16.92 -16.67 2.79
C ALA A 118 18.06 -17.05 3.74
N THR A 119 18.69 -18.19 3.49
CA THR A 119 19.81 -18.71 4.31
C THR A 119 21.18 -18.36 3.74
N ALA A 120 21.24 -17.99 2.46
CA ALA A 120 22.47 -17.63 1.77
C ALA A 120 22.17 -16.73 0.57
N TYR A 121 23.19 -16.01 0.11
CA TYR A 121 23.13 -15.19 -1.10
C TYR A 121 24.31 -15.44 -2.04
N GLN A 122 24.14 -15.05 -3.29
CA GLN A 122 25.20 -14.94 -4.29
C GLN A 122 25.05 -13.63 -5.04
N VAL A 123 26.18 -13.04 -5.44
CA VAL A 123 26.23 -11.78 -6.20
C VAL A 123 27.09 -11.98 -7.45
N ARG A 124 26.72 -11.34 -8.55
CA ARG A 124 27.49 -11.35 -9.81
C ARG A 124 27.30 -10.07 -10.61
N ASN A 125 28.01 -9.96 -11.74
CA ASN A 125 27.88 -8.89 -12.74
C ASN A 125 28.10 -7.48 -12.17
N LEU A 126 29.05 -7.36 -11.22
CA LEU A 126 29.38 -6.09 -10.59
C LEU A 126 30.15 -5.16 -11.54
N PRO A 127 29.87 -3.84 -11.53
CA PRO A 127 30.61 -2.85 -12.30
C PRO A 127 32.11 -2.85 -12.05
N ALA A 128 32.89 -2.84 -13.14
CA ALA A 128 34.34 -2.74 -13.08
C ALA A 128 34.84 -1.36 -12.60
N GLY A 129 34.01 -0.32 -12.69
CA GLY A 129 34.34 1.04 -12.26
C GLY A 129 34.30 1.27 -10.75
N ALA A 130 33.87 0.28 -9.96
CA ALA A 130 33.78 0.38 -8.51
C ALA A 130 34.65 -0.68 -7.82
N SER A 131 35.04 -0.41 -6.57
CA SER A 131 35.93 -1.26 -5.79
C SER A 131 35.35 -1.57 -4.41
N HIS A 132 35.96 -2.55 -3.71
CA HIS A 132 35.56 -2.97 -2.36
C HIS A 132 34.06 -3.24 -2.19
N TRP A 133 33.46 -3.95 -3.14
CA TRP A 133 32.07 -4.36 -3.06
C TRP A 133 31.77 -5.11 -1.76
N ARG A 134 30.72 -4.70 -1.06
CA ARG A 134 30.25 -5.30 0.18
C ARG A 134 28.75 -5.55 0.09
N ALA A 135 28.31 -6.72 0.51
CA ALA A 135 26.92 -7.12 0.57
C ALA A 135 26.44 -7.11 2.02
N ALA A 136 25.28 -6.50 2.25
CA ALA A 136 24.63 -6.44 3.56
C ALA A 136 23.43 -7.38 3.58
N ALA A 137 23.47 -8.35 4.50
CA ALA A 137 22.33 -9.20 4.83
C ALA A 137 21.67 -8.68 6.11
N ILE A 138 20.37 -8.40 6.05
CA ILE A 138 19.64 -7.75 7.14
C ILE A 138 18.39 -8.55 7.51
N ASN A 139 18.11 -8.63 8.81
CA ASN A 139 16.90 -9.21 9.38
C ASN A 139 16.36 -8.28 10.47
N THR A 140 15.06 -8.03 10.45
CA THR A 140 14.43 -7.03 11.34
C THR A 140 13.46 -7.64 12.35
N THR A 141 13.35 -8.96 12.38
CA THR A 141 12.32 -9.70 13.13
C THR A 141 12.89 -10.65 14.18
N ASP A 142 14.07 -11.19 13.97
CA ASP A 142 14.67 -12.25 14.81
C ASP A 142 15.75 -11.74 15.77
N GLY A 143 16.05 -10.44 15.74
CA GLY A 143 17.04 -9.85 16.64
C GLY A 143 16.53 -9.67 18.08
N PRO A 144 17.42 -9.27 19.01
CA PRO A 144 17.04 -9.04 20.40
C PRO A 144 15.92 -8.00 20.54
N THR A 145 14.97 -8.26 21.44
CA THR A 145 13.89 -7.32 21.74
C THR A 145 14.41 -6.06 22.41
N LEU A 146 13.97 -4.90 21.93
CA LEU A 146 14.29 -3.57 22.42
C LEU A 146 13.00 -2.87 22.86
N THR A 147 13.03 -2.17 23.99
CA THR A 147 11.98 -1.21 24.35
C THR A 147 12.20 0.10 23.61
N VAL A 148 11.24 0.48 22.77
CA VAL A 148 11.32 1.64 21.87
C VAL A 148 10.42 2.80 22.30
N GLY A 149 9.51 2.56 23.24
CA GLY A 149 8.60 3.59 23.74
C GLY A 149 7.72 3.10 24.89
N LYS A 150 6.83 3.98 25.32
CA LYS A 150 5.79 3.69 26.31
C LYS A 150 4.44 4.14 25.76
N ALA A 151 3.46 3.24 25.71
CA ALA A 151 2.09 3.55 25.30
C ALA A 151 1.18 3.66 26.52
N ARG A 152 0.22 4.58 26.51
CA ARG A 152 -0.77 4.74 27.59
C ARG A 152 -2.06 3.97 27.27
N SER A 153 -2.71 3.42 28.29
CA SER A 153 -3.96 2.65 28.14
C SER A 153 -5.19 3.49 27.79
N ASP A 154 -5.14 4.82 27.99
CA ASP A 154 -6.21 5.78 27.70
C ASP A 154 -6.02 6.54 26.38
N ALA A 155 -5.02 6.18 25.59
CA ALA A 155 -4.72 6.81 24.32
C ALA A 155 -5.92 6.71 23.35
N ALA A 156 -6.63 7.83 23.18
CA ALA A 156 -7.67 7.97 22.18
C ALA A 156 -7.05 8.49 20.87
N SER A 157 -7.35 7.75 19.80
CA SER A 157 -7.04 7.99 18.37
C SER A 157 -5.59 7.82 17.94
N ALA A 158 -5.30 6.66 17.32
CA ALA A 158 -4.16 6.51 16.44
C ALA A 158 -4.35 7.40 15.20
N SER A 159 -3.39 8.26 14.91
CA SER A 159 -3.28 8.88 13.59
C SER A 159 -2.94 7.80 12.58
N ALA A 160 -3.88 7.52 11.67
CA ALA A 160 -3.62 6.60 10.57
C ALA A 160 -2.55 7.15 9.61
N SER A 161 -2.27 8.46 9.63
CA SER A 161 -1.44 9.13 8.62
C SER A 161 0.04 9.24 8.98
N CYS A 162 0.49 8.92 10.21
CA CYS A 162 1.91 9.02 10.55
C CYS A 162 2.45 7.97 11.52
N ARG A 163 3.78 7.83 11.57
CA ARG A 163 4.55 7.00 12.50
C ARG A 163 5.80 7.76 12.96
N SER A 164 5.91 8.04 14.25
CA SER A 164 7.16 8.55 14.84
C SER A 164 8.24 7.45 14.87
N ARG A 165 9.48 7.83 15.20
CA ARG A 165 10.58 6.87 15.40
C ARG A 165 10.26 5.75 16.39
N ALA A 166 9.59 6.09 17.50
CA ALA A 166 9.13 5.09 18.45
C ALA A 166 8.03 4.18 17.88
N ASP A 167 7.13 4.71 17.04
CA ASP A 167 6.01 3.96 16.46
C ASP A 167 6.48 2.88 15.48
N TRP A 168 7.48 3.17 14.63
CA TRP A 168 8.06 2.18 13.72
C TRP A 168 9.17 1.33 14.36
N GLY A 169 9.53 1.65 15.60
CA GLY A 169 10.44 0.84 16.42
C GLY A 169 11.92 1.10 16.16
N ALA A 170 12.29 2.37 15.99
CA ALA A 170 13.68 2.82 15.84
C ALA A 170 14.57 2.37 16.99
N ASP A 171 15.72 1.80 16.64
CA ASP A 171 16.77 1.51 17.59
C ASP A 171 17.73 2.69 17.70
N GLU A 172 17.41 3.65 18.56
CA GLU A 172 18.19 4.88 18.71
C GLU A 172 19.65 4.64 19.14
N SER A 173 19.99 3.45 19.67
CA SER A 173 21.38 3.11 20.00
C SER A 173 22.26 2.92 18.76
N LEU A 174 21.67 2.74 17.58
CA LEU A 174 22.41 2.68 16.32
C LEU A 174 22.92 4.07 15.91
N SER A 175 22.14 5.12 16.19
CA SER A 175 22.41 6.48 15.72
C SER A 175 23.83 6.93 16.06
N GLY A 176 24.49 7.58 15.10
CA GLY A 176 25.74 8.30 15.30
C GLY A 176 25.64 9.39 16.36
N TRP A 177 24.44 9.97 16.56
CA TRP A 177 24.20 10.97 17.62
C TRP A 177 24.36 10.36 19.02
N ALA A 178 23.94 9.10 19.20
CA ALA A 178 24.18 8.35 20.43
C ALA A 178 25.67 8.02 20.64
N LYS A 179 26.51 8.20 19.60
CA LYS A 179 27.95 7.94 19.57
C LYS A 179 28.80 9.21 19.51
N GLY A 180 28.19 10.39 19.66
CA GLY A 180 28.89 11.67 19.77
C GLY A 180 28.99 12.48 18.47
N ASP A 181 28.37 12.03 17.37
CA ASP A 181 28.22 12.87 16.18
C ASP A 181 27.38 14.13 16.52
N THR A 182 27.56 15.21 15.75
CA THR A 182 26.83 16.47 15.98
C THR A 182 25.76 16.71 14.91
N GLN A 183 24.50 16.87 15.35
CA GLN A 183 23.41 17.28 14.47
C GLN A 183 23.56 18.74 14.05
N THR A 184 23.28 19.02 12.79
CA THR A 184 23.21 20.38 12.25
C THR A 184 21.83 20.66 11.70
N TYR A 185 21.41 21.93 11.74
CA TYR A 185 20.08 22.36 11.35
C TYR A 185 20.19 23.64 10.52
N PHE A 186 19.33 23.74 9.50
CA PHE A 186 19.29 24.91 8.64
C PHE A 186 17.84 25.25 8.26
N PRO A 187 17.55 26.53 7.93
CA PRO A 187 16.25 26.90 7.35
C PRO A 187 15.97 26.08 6.09
N LEU A 188 14.73 25.61 5.95
CA LEU A 188 14.32 24.83 4.80
C LEU A 188 14.22 25.74 3.56
N GLN A 189 14.89 25.34 2.47
CA GLN A 189 14.91 26.04 1.20
C GLN A 189 14.22 25.24 0.09
N ALA A 190 14.38 23.92 0.10
CA ALA A 190 13.89 23.03 -0.96
C ALA A 190 13.36 21.70 -0.40
N LEU A 191 12.48 21.07 -1.18
CA LEU A 191 11.89 19.76 -0.92
C LEU A 191 12.30 18.81 -2.05
N THR A 192 12.95 17.70 -1.72
CA THR A 192 13.40 16.70 -2.70
C THR A 192 12.63 15.40 -2.52
N VAL A 193 11.93 14.97 -3.56
CA VAL A 193 11.20 13.71 -3.63
C VAL A 193 12.15 12.61 -4.11
N HIS A 194 12.15 11.52 -3.36
CA HIS A 194 12.89 10.29 -3.62
C HIS A 194 11.94 9.11 -3.76
N HIS A 195 12.47 8.00 -4.28
CA HIS A 195 11.94 6.68 -3.97
C HIS A 195 12.98 5.89 -3.17
N THR A 196 12.61 4.76 -2.58
CA THR A 196 13.59 3.85 -1.95
C THR A 196 14.14 2.79 -2.89
N ALA A 197 13.61 2.71 -4.12
CA ALA A 197 13.87 1.65 -5.09
C ALA A 197 13.64 0.22 -4.53
N GLY A 198 12.79 0.11 -3.50
CA GLY A 198 12.46 -1.14 -2.83
C GLY A 198 11.23 -1.86 -3.39
N SER A 199 10.66 -2.78 -2.61
CA SER A 199 9.46 -3.54 -2.99
C SER A 199 8.23 -2.64 -3.18
N ASN A 200 7.45 -2.87 -4.25
CA ASN A 200 6.10 -2.29 -4.40
C ASN A 200 4.98 -3.21 -3.89
N ASP A 201 5.30 -4.27 -3.13
CA ASP A 201 4.28 -5.07 -2.45
C ASP A 201 3.60 -4.24 -1.35
N LEU A 202 2.30 -3.96 -1.52
CA LEU A 202 1.52 -3.19 -0.57
C LEU A 202 1.22 -3.94 0.74
N THR A 203 1.53 -5.23 0.79
CA THR A 203 1.35 -6.08 1.97
C THR A 203 2.60 -6.18 2.85
N GLN A 204 3.71 -5.57 2.43
CA GLN A 204 4.96 -5.56 3.19
C GLN A 204 4.77 -4.88 4.56
N ASP A 205 5.56 -5.30 5.55
CA ASP A 205 5.68 -4.56 6.80
C ASP A 205 6.55 -3.31 6.56
N TYR A 206 5.90 -2.17 6.35
CA TYR A 206 6.59 -0.91 6.13
C TYR A 206 7.43 -0.46 7.32
N GLY A 207 7.03 -0.78 8.56
CA GLY A 207 7.83 -0.48 9.74
C GLY A 207 9.13 -1.29 9.74
N ALA A 208 9.06 -2.58 9.38
CA ALA A 208 10.23 -3.42 9.15
C ALA A 208 11.13 -2.88 8.03
N THR A 209 10.53 -2.44 6.91
CA THR A 209 11.26 -1.83 5.80
C THR A 209 12.01 -0.56 6.24
N VAL A 210 11.39 0.33 7.02
CA VAL A 210 12.07 1.52 7.58
C VAL A 210 13.19 1.12 8.52
N ARG A 211 13.02 0.12 9.40
CA ARG A 211 14.09 -0.40 10.26
C ARG A 211 15.25 -0.98 9.45
N ALA A 212 14.97 -1.66 8.34
CA ALA A 212 15.99 -2.21 7.46
C ALA A 212 16.81 -1.10 6.77
N ILE A 213 16.13 -0.08 6.22
CA ILE A 213 16.77 1.10 5.62
C ILE A 213 17.64 1.81 6.66
N TYR A 214 17.12 2.04 7.87
CA TYR A 214 17.87 2.67 8.95
C TYR A 214 19.12 1.87 9.32
N SER A 215 18.98 0.55 9.50
CA SER A 215 20.11 -0.36 9.78
C SER A 215 21.15 -0.34 8.67
N TYR A 216 20.73 -0.36 7.41
CA TYR A 216 21.61 -0.31 6.25
C TYR A 216 22.39 1.01 6.18
N HIS A 217 21.70 2.15 6.31
CA HIS A 217 22.34 3.46 6.24
C HIS A 217 23.37 3.67 7.37
N VAL A 218 23.06 3.20 8.58
CA VAL A 218 23.96 3.39 9.71
C VAL A 218 25.08 2.35 9.75
N GLN A 219 24.73 1.06 9.70
CA GLN A 219 25.69 -0.01 9.94
C GLN A 219 26.48 -0.40 8.69
N THR A 220 25.89 -0.21 7.50
CA THR A 220 26.55 -0.52 6.23
C THR A 220 27.16 0.73 5.58
N ASN A 221 26.41 1.83 5.47
CA ASN A 221 26.93 3.06 4.83
C ASN A 221 27.75 3.93 5.80
N GLY A 222 27.66 3.68 7.11
CA GLY A 222 28.38 4.45 8.13
C GLY A 222 27.80 5.84 8.40
N TRP A 223 26.55 6.09 8.04
CA TRP A 223 25.91 7.38 8.29
C TRP A 223 25.44 7.50 9.74
N SER A 224 25.30 8.74 10.21
CA SER A 224 24.83 9.00 11.59
C SER A 224 23.36 8.60 11.81
N ASP A 225 22.57 8.52 10.75
CA ASP A 225 21.16 8.15 10.81
C ASP A 225 20.64 7.79 9.40
N ILE A 226 19.36 7.41 9.29
CA ILE A 226 18.65 7.33 8.01
C ILE A 226 18.80 8.64 7.22
N GLY A 227 18.94 8.50 5.90
CA GLY A 227 19.34 9.61 5.01
C GLY A 227 18.23 10.63 4.79
N TYR A 228 16.99 10.13 4.72
CA TYR A 228 15.79 10.92 4.49
C TYR A 228 15.24 11.47 5.79
N GLN A 229 14.72 12.69 5.75
CA GLN A 229 13.97 13.27 6.85
C GLN A 229 12.60 12.61 6.99
N TYR A 230 11.98 12.22 5.88
CA TYR A 230 10.68 11.58 5.84
C TYR A 230 10.64 10.40 4.88
N LEU A 231 9.80 9.42 5.18
CA LEU A 231 9.41 8.37 4.25
C LEU A 231 7.88 8.29 4.17
N VAL A 232 7.34 7.87 3.05
CA VAL A 232 5.89 7.69 2.85
C VAL A 232 5.63 6.29 2.31
N ASP A 233 4.75 5.52 2.95
CA ASP A 233 4.43 4.15 2.50
C ASP A 233 3.39 4.10 1.37
N GLY A 234 3.18 2.90 0.83
CA GLY A 234 2.20 2.65 -0.24
C GLY A 234 0.74 2.96 0.13
N HIS A 235 0.45 3.13 1.43
CA HIS A 235 -0.86 3.50 1.97
C HIS A 235 -0.95 4.98 2.36
N GLY A 236 0.09 5.78 2.12
CA GLY A 236 0.13 7.21 2.42
C GLY A 236 0.52 7.56 3.86
N VAL A 237 1.03 6.60 4.64
CA VAL A 237 1.48 6.88 6.02
C VAL A 237 2.87 7.49 6.00
N VAL A 238 3.04 8.61 6.71
CA VAL A 238 4.30 9.35 6.83
C VAL A 238 5.12 8.85 8.01
N TYR A 239 6.35 8.42 7.77
CA TYR A 239 7.28 7.97 8.79
C TYR A 239 8.31 9.07 9.08
N GLU A 240 8.54 9.32 10.37
CA GLU A 240 9.69 10.09 10.83
C GLU A 240 10.97 9.35 10.47
N GLY A 241 11.75 9.90 9.54
CA GLY A 241 13.05 9.38 9.18
C GLY A 241 14.09 9.86 10.17
N ARG A 242 14.90 10.84 9.75
CA ARG A 242 16.06 11.34 10.49
C ARG A 242 15.68 12.01 11.80
N ASN A 243 16.30 11.58 12.89
CA ASN A 243 16.12 12.14 14.22
C ASN A 243 16.58 13.60 14.24
N SER A 244 15.75 14.50 14.78
CA SER A 244 16.03 15.94 14.91
C SER A 244 16.45 16.38 16.31
N GLY A 245 16.78 15.44 17.20
CA GLY A 245 17.37 15.71 18.51
C GLY A 245 16.36 15.85 19.65
N HIS A 246 15.06 15.70 19.35
CA HIS A 246 14.01 15.60 20.34
C HIS A 246 13.20 14.33 20.11
N THR A 247 12.53 13.83 21.15
CA THR A 247 11.61 12.69 21.01
C THR A 247 10.26 13.21 20.49
N SER A 248 9.91 12.88 19.25
CA SER A 248 8.60 13.17 18.70
C SER A 248 7.49 12.39 19.41
N ARG A 249 6.31 12.98 19.49
CA ARG A 249 5.13 12.31 20.07
C ARG A 249 4.72 11.14 19.19
N SER A 250 4.32 10.03 19.81
CA SER A 250 3.72 8.90 19.10
C SER A 250 2.47 9.36 18.35
N CYS A 251 2.42 9.05 17.06
CA CYS A 251 1.23 9.21 16.22
C CYS A 251 0.13 8.21 16.60
N LEU A 252 0.51 7.06 17.15
CA LEU A 252 -0.41 6.00 17.49
C LEU A 252 -1.07 6.20 18.86
N TYR A 253 -0.38 6.81 19.82
CA TYR A 253 -0.80 6.81 21.21
C TYR A 253 -0.77 8.17 21.91
N ASP A 254 0.02 9.14 21.43
CA ASP A 254 0.25 10.41 22.13
C ASP A 254 -0.24 11.64 21.34
N GLY A 255 -1.07 11.42 20.31
CA GLY A 255 -1.64 12.48 19.48
C GLY A 255 -0.61 13.22 18.63
N GLY A 256 0.51 12.59 18.29
CA GLY A 256 1.43 13.10 17.28
C GLY A 256 0.77 13.18 15.90
N ASP A 257 1.09 14.22 15.14
CA ASP A 257 0.53 14.47 13.81
C ASP A 257 1.62 14.46 12.71
N GLY A 258 2.87 14.22 13.09
CA GLY A 258 4.04 14.18 12.20
C GLY A 258 4.48 15.54 11.66
N SER A 259 3.83 16.63 12.07
CA SER A 259 4.10 17.97 11.52
C SER A 259 5.50 18.49 11.86
N ASP A 260 6.07 18.07 12.99
CA ASP A 260 7.34 18.52 13.56
C ASP A 260 8.48 17.50 13.45
N PHE A 261 8.23 16.35 12.81
CA PHE A 261 9.29 15.40 12.44
C PHE A 261 10.43 16.15 11.75
N ALA A 262 11.68 15.75 11.98
CA ALA A 262 12.87 16.38 11.41
C ALA A 262 13.14 17.86 11.79
N HIS A 263 12.30 18.54 12.58
CA HIS A 263 12.52 19.94 12.99
C HIS A 263 13.15 20.05 14.36
N GLN A 264 14.00 21.06 14.55
CA GLN A 264 14.48 21.45 15.87
C GLN A 264 13.42 22.30 16.57
N THR A 265 12.98 21.88 17.75
CA THR A 265 11.88 22.54 18.49
C THR A 265 12.11 24.02 18.78
N SER A 266 13.37 24.45 18.94
CA SER A 266 13.71 25.83 19.34
C SER A 266 13.79 26.83 18.19
N THR A 267 14.21 26.39 17.00
CA THR A 267 14.49 27.27 15.86
C THR A 267 13.59 27.03 14.66
N ASP A 268 12.85 25.92 14.69
CA ASP A 268 12.09 25.37 13.58
C ASP A 268 12.94 25.04 12.33
N GLN A 269 14.25 24.89 12.51
CA GLN A 269 15.15 24.51 11.43
C GLN A 269 15.11 22.99 11.22
N VAL A 270 15.33 22.55 9.97
CA VAL A 270 15.29 21.14 9.60
C VAL A 270 16.67 20.52 9.81
N VAL A 271 16.71 19.30 10.38
CA VAL A 271 17.95 18.53 10.53
C VAL A 271 18.56 18.20 9.17
N THR A 272 19.87 18.40 9.03
CA THR A 272 20.62 18.07 7.81
C THR A 272 20.54 16.58 7.52
N GLY A 273 20.05 16.22 6.33
CA GLY A 273 19.92 14.85 5.84
C GLY A 273 21.21 14.26 5.26
N ALA A 274 21.08 13.10 4.63
CA ALA A 274 22.13 12.45 3.83
C ALA A 274 21.49 11.78 2.59
N HIS A 275 20.73 12.55 1.81
CA HIS A 275 19.92 12.05 0.70
C HIS A 275 20.34 12.60 -0.68
N VAL A 276 20.92 13.80 -0.74
CA VAL A 276 21.47 14.40 -1.97
C VAL A 276 22.86 14.94 -1.66
N ALA A 277 23.91 14.35 -2.23
CA ALA A 277 25.28 14.75 -1.91
C ALA A 277 25.52 16.23 -2.24
N ASN A 278 26.28 16.94 -1.40
CA ASN A 278 26.51 18.39 -1.49
C ASN A 278 25.25 19.31 -1.45
N TYR A 279 24.04 18.77 -1.34
CA TYR A 279 22.79 19.55 -1.31
C TYR A 279 21.86 19.17 -0.15
N ASN A 280 22.39 18.59 0.94
CA ASN A 280 21.60 18.15 2.10
C ASN A 280 21.16 19.27 3.06
N SER A 281 22.00 20.29 3.26
CA SER A 281 21.78 21.31 4.29
C SER A 281 20.74 22.33 3.86
N GLY A 282 19.58 22.35 4.53
CA GLY A 282 18.45 23.19 4.13
C GLY A 282 17.59 22.57 3.00
N ASN A 283 17.76 21.28 2.73
CA ASN A 283 16.95 20.51 1.79
C ASN A 283 16.36 19.28 2.49
N ALA A 284 15.03 19.18 2.53
CA ALA A 284 14.36 18.03 3.13
C ALA A 284 14.07 16.97 2.07
N GLY A 285 14.57 15.75 2.31
CA GLY A 285 14.32 14.58 1.49
C GLY A 285 13.11 13.80 1.99
N VAL A 286 12.18 13.51 1.08
CA VAL A 286 10.99 12.68 1.31
C VAL A 286 11.04 11.48 0.38
N ALA A 287 11.19 10.27 0.92
CA ALA A 287 11.25 9.04 0.11
C ALA A 287 9.91 8.31 0.08
N LEU A 288 9.32 8.19 -1.11
CA LEU A 288 8.16 7.31 -1.33
C LEU A 288 8.66 5.85 -1.40
N MET A 289 8.22 5.00 -0.46
CA MET A 289 8.72 3.64 -0.35
C MET A 289 8.21 2.75 -1.49
N GLY A 290 9.13 2.33 -2.35
CA GLY A 290 8.84 1.54 -3.55
C GLY A 290 9.84 1.81 -4.68
N CYS A 291 9.62 1.16 -5.82
CA CYS A 291 10.41 1.26 -7.03
C CYS A 291 9.52 1.70 -8.20
N TYR A 292 9.64 2.97 -8.58
CA TYR A 292 8.78 3.62 -9.59
C TYR A 292 9.49 3.89 -10.92
N GLU A 293 10.61 3.23 -11.16
CA GLU A 293 11.27 3.23 -12.46
C GLU A 293 10.59 2.17 -13.34
N PRO A 294 10.17 2.48 -14.59
CA PRO A 294 9.57 1.49 -15.50
C PRO A 294 10.60 0.48 -16.06
N THR A 295 11.24 -0.29 -15.17
CA THR A 295 12.26 -1.30 -15.51
C THR A 295 11.90 -2.66 -14.91
N THR A 296 12.62 -3.70 -15.33
CA THR A 296 12.46 -5.07 -14.83
C THR A 296 13.07 -5.31 -13.44
N ALA A 297 13.82 -4.35 -12.89
CA ALA A 297 14.41 -4.46 -11.56
C ALA A 297 13.37 -4.26 -10.44
N CYS A 298 12.32 -3.49 -10.71
CA CYS A 298 11.26 -3.28 -9.74
C CYS A 298 10.36 -4.52 -9.59
N SER A 299 10.05 -4.90 -8.36
CA SER A 299 9.01 -5.89 -8.06
C SER A 299 7.65 -5.18 -7.92
N GLY A 300 6.59 -5.79 -8.46
CA GLY A 300 5.22 -5.24 -8.38
C GLY A 300 4.92 -4.11 -9.37
N SER A 301 3.84 -3.37 -9.13
CA SER A 301 3.41 -2.24 -9.97
C SER A 301 4.35 -1.04 -9.79
N THR A 302 4.93 -0.55 -10.88
CA THR A 302 5.78 0.65 -10.89
C THR A 302 4.97 1.95 -10.95
N THR A 303 3.64 1.88 -11.01
CA THR A 303 2.77 3.06 -10.86
C THR A 303 2.66 3.43 -9.37
N PRO A 304 3.01 4.67 -8.98
CA PRO A 304 2.83 5.13 -7.60
C PRO A 304 1.38 4.93 -7.12
N PRO A 305 1.15 4.28 -5.97
CA PRO A 305 -0.18 4.16 -5.40
C PRO A 305 -0.79 5.53 -5.11
N THR A 306 -2.08 5.71 -5.40
CA THR A 306 -2.78 6.98 -5.18
C THR A 306 -2.71 7.43 -3.71
N ALA A 307 -2.87 6.50 -2.76
CA ALA A 307 -2.76 6.82 -1.34
C ALA A 307 -1.36 7.30 -0.94
N ALA A 308 -0.31 6.70 -1.52
CA ALA A 308 1.07 7.11 -1.31
C ALA A 308 1.32 8.54 -1.82
N VAL A 309 0.80 8.87 -3.01
CA VAL A 309 0.92 10.21 -3.60
C VAL A 309 0.11 11.24 -2.79
N ASP A 310 -1.10 10.91 -2.34
CA ASP A 310 -1.91 11.78 -1.46
C ASP A 310 -1.20 12.08 -0.12
N GLY A 311 -0.61 11.06 0.50
CA GLY A 311 0.20 11.22 1.72
C GLY A 311 1.44 12.09 1.50
N LEU A 312 2.13 11.90 0.37
CA LEU A 312 3.25 12.73 -0.05
C LEU A 312 2.84 14.19 -0.25
N GLU A 313 1.75 14.46 -0.97
CA GLU A 313 1.25 15.81 -1.20
C GLU A 313 0.80 16.50 0.09
N GLY A 314 0.14 15.77 0.99
CA GLY A 314 -0.25 16.29 2.31
C GLY A 314 0.95 16.71 3.14
N LEU A 315 2.02 15.90 3.15
CA LEU A 315 3.27 16.24 3.83
C LEU A 315 3.96 17.45 3.17
N LEU A 316 4.10 17.45 1.84
CA LEU A 316 4.74 18.54 1.11
C LEU A 316 3.99 19.86 1.29
N ALA A 317 2.65 19.84 1.32
CA ALA A 317 1.83 21.03 1.59
C ALA A 317 2.03 21.55 3.01
N SER A 318 2.14 20.66 3.99
CA SER A 318 2.39 21.03 5.39
C SER A 318 3.76 21.68 5.54
N LEU A 319 4.81 21.09 4.95
CA LEU A 319 6.17 21.64 4.95
C LEU A 319 6.25 22.98 4.21
N ALA A 320 5.65 23.06 3.02
CA ALA A 320 5.67 24.28 2.24
C ALA A 320 4.89 25.42 2.92
N THR A 321 3.78 25.11 3.60
CA THR A 321 3.05 26.09 4.43
C THR A 321 3.89 26.55 5.61
N ARG A 322 4.50 25.62 6.37
CA ARG A 322 5.31 25.91 7.55
C ARG A 322 6.49 26.83 7.23
N HIS A 323 7.13 26.61 6.07
CA HIS A 323 8.34 27.33 5.66
C HIS A 323 8.12 28.41 4.60
N GLY A 324 6.87 28.71 4.25
CA GLY A 324 6.54 29.74 3.26
C GLY A 324 7.08 29.45 1.85
N LEU A 325 7.23 28.17 1.49
CA LEU A 325 7.72 27.75 0.18
C LEU A 325 6.60 27.83 -0.86
N LYS A 326 6.96 28.07 -2.13
CA LYS A 326 6.01 28.14 -3.25
C LYS A 326 6.08 26.83 -4.07
N PRO A 327 5.12 25.91 -3.97
CA PRO A 327 5.22 24.57 -4.57
C PRO A 327 5.49 24.56 -6.08
N THR A 328 4.84 25.46 -6.81
CA THR A 328 4.97 25.62 -8.27
C THR A 328 6.10 26.57 -8.69
N GLY A 329 6.82 27.15 -7.72
CA GLY A 329 7.93 28.08 -7.97
C GLY A 329 9.28 27.39 -8.08
N SER A 330 10.30 28.17 -8.38
CA SER A 330 11.72 27.76 -8.34
C SER A 330 12.44 28.39 -7.16
N VAL A 331 13.47 27.71 -6.66
CA VAL A 331 14.36 28.20 -5.62
C VAL A 331 15.79 28.27 -6.15
N HIS A 332 16.47 29.37 -5.83
CA HIS A 332 17.93 29.45 -5.93
C HIS A 332 18.51 28.86 -4.64
N TYR A 333 18.70 27.55 -4.61
CA TYR A 333 19.23 26.87 -3.44
C TYR A 333 20.70 27.25 -3.25
N VAL A 334 21.10 27.53 -2.01
CA VAL A 334 22.51 27.68 -1.61
C VAL A 334 22.76 26.79 -0.40
N ASN A 335 23.72 25.87 -0.51
CA ASN A 335 24.19 25.07 0.60
C ASN A 335 24.84 26.00 1.63
N PRO A 336 24.29 26.15 2.84
CA PRO A 336 24.80 27.07 3.85
C PRO A 336 26.16 26.64 4.44
N VAL A 337 26.61 25.42 4.17
CA VAL A 337 27.89 24.87 4.62
C VAL A 337 28.97 24.99 3.55
N THR A 338 28.67 24.59 2.31
CA THR A 338 29.68 24.50 1.23
C THR A 338 29.62 25.66 0.23
N GLY A 339 28.54 26.44 0.22
CA GLY A 339 28.29 27.48 -0.79
C GLY A 339 27.86 26.94 -2.15
N ALA A 340 27.74 25.62 -2.32
CA ALA A 340 27.22 25.02 -3.55
C ALA A 340 25.80 25.51 -3.83
N ALA A 341 25.55 25.99 -5.04
CA ALA A 341 24.26 26.56 -5.43
C ALA A 341 23.66 25.86 -6.64
N LYS A 342 22.32 25.83 -6.71
CA LYS A 342 21.60 25.28 -7.86
C LYS A 342 20.20 25.90 -7.97
N ASP A 343 19.79 26.25 -9.18
CA ASP A 343 18.41 26.61 -9.47
C ASP A 343 17.61 25.34 -9.75
N VAL A 344 16.55 25.12 -8.97
CA VAL A 344 15.67 23.96 -9.09
C VAL A 344 14.22 24.36 -8.84
N ALA A 345 13.28 23.50 -9.21
CA ALA A 345 11.92 23.62 -8.71
C ALA A 345 11.90 23.43 -7.17
N THR A 346 11.02 24.17 -6.49
CA THR A 346 10.89 24.13 -5.01
C THR A 346 10.64 22.71 -4.50
N ILE A 347 9.81 21.96 -5.22
CA ILE A 347 9.63 20.51 -5.05
C ILE A 347 10.28 19.86 -6.27
N SER A 348 11.32 19.07 -6.08
CA SER A 348 12.13 18.49 -7.16
C SER A 348 12.32 16.98 -6.95
N GLY A 349 12.64 16.25 -8.01
CA GLY A 349 13.09 14.86 -7.87
C GLY A 349 14.59 14.82 -7.59
N HIS A 350 15.11 13.74 -7.00
CA HIS A 350 16.55 13.62 -6.79
C HIS A 350 17.36 13.80 -8.10
N ARG A 351 16.88 13.27 -9.23
CA ARG A 351 17.50 13.47 -10.56
C ARG A 351 17.65 14.93 -11.02
N ASP A 352 16.94 15.86 -10.39
CA ASP A 352 17.10 17.30 -10.66
C ASP A 352 18.38 17.86 -10.01
N TRP A 353 18.98 17.13 -9.06
CA TRP A 353 20.16 17.54 -8.30
C TRP A 353 21.43 16.85 -8.79
N GLU A 354 21.37 15.53 -8.98
CA GLU A 354 22.51 14.69 -9.36
C GLU A 354 22.11 13.63 -10.40
N ALA A 355 23.09 12.96 -11.00
CA ALA A 355 22.86 11.89 -11.96
C ALA A 355 22.34 10.63 -11.24
N THR A 356 21.03 10.40 -11.27
CA THR A 356 20.37 9.23 -10.69
C THR A 356 19.04 8.94 -11.38
N ALA A 357 18.55 7.70 -11.31
CA ALA A 357 17.19 7.35 -11.71
C ALA A 357 16.15 7.75 -10.64
N CYS A 358 16.54 8.04 -9.41
CA CYS A 358 15.61 8.46 -8.36
C CYS A 358 14.87 9.76 -8.74
N PRO A 359 13.53 9.88 -8.59
CA PRO A 359 12.60 9.03 -7.84
C PRO A 359 11.87 7.94 -8.68
N GLY A 360 12.45 7.55 -9.82
CA GLY A 360 11.83 6.66 -10.81
C GLY A 360 10.96 7.40 -11.82
N GLY A 361 10.99 6.97 -13.08
CA GLY A 361 10.34 7.65 -14.20
C GLY A 361 8.85 7.91 -14.00
N ASN A 362 8.11 6.97 -13.40
CA ASN A 362 6.67 7.11 -13.21
C ASN A 362 6.32 8.12 -12.11
N LEU A 363 7.06 8.16 -11.01
CA LEU A 363 6.86 9.16 -9.96
C LEU A 363 7.37 10.54 -10.40
N TYR A 364 8.53 10.58 -11.07
CA TYR A 364 9.09 11.81 -11.61
C TYR A 364 8.13 12.51 -12.59
N ALA A 365 7.46 11.74 -13.46
CA ALA A 365 6.45 12.27 -14.38
C ALA A 365 5.25 12.93 -13.67
N GLN A 366 4.96 12.58 -12.41
CA GLN A 366 3.87 13.16 -11.63
C GLN A 366 4.26 14.47 -10.92
N LEU A 367 5.55 14.83 -10.84
CA LEU A 367 6.01 16.01 -10.09
C LEU A 367 5.32 17.33 -10.51
N PRO A 368 5.05 17.63 -11.79
CA PRO A 368 4.28 18.83 -12.15
C PRO A 368 2.86 18.86 -11.58
N THR A 369 2.18 17.71 -11.55
CA THR A 369 0.84 17.56 -10.95
C THR A 369 0.92 17.69 -9.44
N ILE A 370 1.83 16.97 -8.79
CA ILE A 370 2.10 17.06 -7.34
C ILE A 370 2.34 18.51 -6.91
N ARG A 371 3.15 19.28 -7.64
CA ARG A 371 3.36 20.72 -7.33
C ARG A 371 2.06 21.52 -7.37
N SER A 372 1.20 21.25 -8.35
CA SER A 372 -0.08 21.93 -8.53
C SER A 372 -1.08 21.55 -7.43
N ASP A 373 -1.11 20.28 -7.05
CA ASP A 373 -2.00 19.76 -6.01
C ASP A 373 -1.54 20.23 -4.62
N VAL A 374 -0.23 20.26 -4.36
CA VAL A 374 0.35 20.87 -3.15
C VAL A 374 0.00 22.36 -3.06
N ALA A 375 0.14 23.12 -4.16
CA ALA A 375 -0.26 24.53 -4.17
C ALA A 375 -1.76 24.73 -3.90
N SER A 376 -2.59 23.83 -4.41
CA SER A 376 -4.04 23.83 -4.16
C SER A 376 -4.33 23.56 -2.68
N ARG A 377 -3.71 22.53 -2.08
CA ARG A 377 -3.81 22.24 -0.62
C ARG A 377 -3.38 23.44 0.23
N MET A 378 -2.29 24.11 -0.13
CA MET A 378 -1.80 25.32 0.58
C MET A 378 -2.74 26.52 0.45
N ALA A 379 -3.40 26.70 -0.69
CA ALA A 379 -4.34 27.79 -0.90
C ALA A 379 -5.65 27.64 -0.09
N GLY A 380 -5.76 26.58 0.73
CA GLY A 380 -7.00 26.23 1.41
C GLY A 380 -8.12 25.94 0.41
N SER A 381 -7.79 25.57 -0.83
CA SER A 381 -8.81 25.25 -1.81
C SER A 381 -9.52 24.01 -1.30
N THR A 382 -10.78 24.18 -0.92
CA THR A 382 -11.67 23.10 -0.54
C THR A 382 -11.50 21.98 -1.53
N ALA A 383 -11.21 20.77 -1.05
CA ALA A 383 -11.22 19.58 -1.88
C ALA A 383 -12.45 19.63 -2.80
N THR A 384 -12.27 19.21 -4.04
CA THR A 384 -13.33 19.18 -5.05
C THR A 384 -13.80 17.73 -5.25
N ALA A 385 -14.89 17.53 -5.97
CA ALA A 385 -15.30 16.17 -6.31
C ALA A 385 -14.24 15.50 -7.23
N PRO A 386 -14.06 14.17 -7.17
CA PRO A 386 -13.06 13.48 -7.99
C PRO A 386 -13.25 13.69 -9.49
N ALA A 387 -12.21 13.44 -10.28
CA ALA A 387 -12.36 13.31 -11.73
C ALA A 387 -13.18 12.06 -12.11
N ALA A 388 -13.56 11.94 -13.39
CA ALA A 388 -14.22 10.73 -13.89
C ALA A 388 -13.28 9.51 -13.82
N PRO A 389 -13.77 8.32 -13.42
CA PRO A 389 -13.04 7.07 -13.59
C PRO A 389 -12.65 6.85 -15.07
N SER A 390 -11.60 6.09 -15.33
CA SER A 390 -11.13 5.82 -16.70
C SER A 390 -11.32 4.35 -17.09
N SER A 391 -11.20 4.04 -18.38
CA SER A 391 -11.22 2.67 -18.90
C SER A 391 -12.43 1.82 -18.44
N LEU A 392 -13.61 2.43 -18.28
CA LEU A 392 -14.83 1.69 -17.97
C LEU A 392 -15.13 0.70 -19.11
N THR A 393 -15.19 -0.59 -18.79
CA THR A 393 -15.63 -1.65 -19.70
C THR A 393 -16.89 -2.33 -19.18
N ALA A 394 -17.75 -2.76 -20.10
CA ALA A 394 -18.97 -3.49 -19.82
C ALA A 394 -19.06 -4.73 -20.73
N SER A 395 -19.13 -5.91 -20.13
CA SER A 395 -19.18 -7.20 -20.84
C SER A 395 -20.49 -7.92 -20.52
N GLY A 396 -21.36 -8.07 -21.51
CA GLY A 396 -22.68 -8.68 -21.36
C GLY A 396 -22.66 -10.18 -21.54
N GLY A 397 -23.47 -10.87 -20.75
CA GLY A 397 -23.70 -12.31 -20.84
C GLY A 397 -25.17 -12.66 -20.61
N ALA A 398 -25.43 -13.95 -20.39
CA ALA A 398 -26.76 -14.43 -20.04
C ALA A 398 -27.19 -13.89 -18.65
N GLY A 399 -28.19 -13.00 -18.63
CA GLY A 399 -28.75 -12.40 -17.40
C GLY A 399 -27.79 -11.58 -16.54
N SER A 400 -26.64 -11.17 -17.06
CA SER A 400 -25.67 -10.38 -16.30
C SER A 400 -24.76 -9.51 -17.16
N VAL A 401 -24.16 -8.48 -16.54
CA VAL A 401 -23.11 -7.65 -17.10
C VAL A 401 -21.98 -7.55 -16.08
N ALA A 402 -20.75 -7.86 -16.50
CA ALA A 402 -19.54 -7.61 -15.73
C ALA A 402 -18.97 -6.23 -16.09
N LEU A 403 -18.67 -5.42 -15.08
CA LEU A 403 -18.14 -4.07 -15.21
C LEU A 403 -16.78 -3.96 -14.51
N SER A 404 -15.83 -3.28 -15.14
CA SER A 404 -14.56 -2.90 -14.53
C SER A 404 -14.13 -1.51 -15.00
N TRP A 405 -13.43 -0.77 -14.14
CA TRP A 405 -12.89 0.55 -14.44
C TRP A 405 -11.59 0.80 -13.69
N THR A 406 -10.87 1.85 -14.08
CA THR A 406 -9.69 2.35 -13.37
C THR A 406 -10.09 3.58 -12.55
N ALA A 407 -9.48 3.74 -11.38
CA ALA A 407 -9.68 4.92 -10.55
C ALA A 407 -9.39 6.23 -11.33
N PRO A 408 -10.01 7.36 -10.94
CA PRO A 408 -9.70 8.67 -11.51
C PRO A 408 -8.23 9.05 -11.34
N THR A 409 -7.71 9.86 -12.25
CA THR A 409 -6.33 10.40 -12.17
C THR A 409 -6.18 11.48 -11.09
N SER A 410 -7.28 12.02 -10.57
CA SER A 410 -7.32 12.94 -9.43
C SER A 410 -8.55 12.63 -8.59
N ASP A 411 -8.36 12.52 -7.28
CA ASP A 411 -9.43 12.35 -6.29
C ASP A 411 -10.02 13.69 -5.82
N GLY A 412 -9.60 14.81 -6.41
CA GLY A 412 -10.04 16.14 -6.02
C GLY A 412 -9.43 16.65 -4.72
N GLY A 413 -8.37 16.01 -4.21
CA GLY A 413 -7.69 16.38 -2.96
C GLY A 413 -8.36 15.82 -1.70
N ALA A 414 -9.21 14.81 -1.85
CA ALA A 414 -9.77 14.02 -0.75
C ALA A 414 -10.03 12.58 -1.19
N ALA A 415 -9.64 11.62 -0.35
CA ALA A 415 -9.72 10.20 -0.63
C ALA A 415 -11.10 9.76 -1.16
N ILE A 416 -11.08 8.93 -2.21
CA ILE A 416 -12.29 8.35 -2.79
C ILE A 416 -12.93 7.41 -1.77
N SER A 417 -14.14 7.75 -1.36
CA SER A 417 -14.95 6.98 -0.40
C SER A 417 -15.69 5.81 -1.06
N ARG A 418 -16.12 5.98 -2.31
CA ARG A 418 -16.91 4.98 -3.07
C ARG A 418 -16.99 5.32 -4.55
N TYR A 419 -17.38 4.33 -5.34
CA TYR A 419 -17.85 4.46 -6.71
C TYR A 419 -19.35 4.25 -6.77
N GLU A 420 -20.02 4.94 -7.69
CA GLU A 420 -21.44 4.76 -7.97
C GLU A 420 -21.62 4.39 -9.44
N VAL A 421 -22.36 3.30 -9.69
CA VAL A 421 -22.65 2.80 -11.03
C VAL A 421 -24.13 2.98 -11.35
N PHE A 422 -24.41 3.46 -12.56
CA PHE A 422 -25.76 3.72 -13.07
C PHE A 422 -25.96 2.95 -14.38
N ARG A 423 -27.23 2.61 -14.66
CA ARG A 423 -27.65 1.95 -15.90
C ARG A 423 -28.67 2.81 -16.64
N GLY A 424 -28.54 2.87 -17.97
CA GLY A 424 -29.46 3.58 -18.86
C GLY A 424 -29.79 2.80 -20.14
N ALA A 425 -30.80 3.26 -20.86
CA ALA A 425 -31.20 2.70 -22.16
C ALA A 425 -30.56 3.41 -23.36
N THR A 426 -29.88 4.53 -23.12
CA THR A 426 -29.21 5.37 -24.13
C THR A 426 -27.78 5.68 -23.69
N SER A 427 -26.94 6.15 -24.62
CA SER A 427 -25.53 6.50 -24.36
C SER A 427 -25.36 7.62 -23.31
N THR A 428 -26.41 8.40 -23.04
CA THR A 428 -26.44 9.40 -21.99
C THR A 428 -27.14 8.83 -20.75
N VAL A 429 -26.37 8.13 -19.92
CA VAL A 429 -26.88 7.53 -18.68
C VAL A 429 -27.05 8.62 -17.61
N SER A 430 -28.25 8.72 -17.03
CA SER A 430 -28.53 9.65 -15.94
C SER A 430 -27.88 9.19 -14.63
N THR A 431 -27.21 10.11 -13.94
CA THR A 431 -26.58 9.89 -12.62
C THR A 431 -27.38 10.51 -11.47
N SER A 432 -28.62 10.92 -11.76
CA SER A 432 -29.56 11.48 -10.77
C SER A 432 -30.53 10.41 -10.20
N THR A 433 -30.42 9.17 -10.64
CA THR A 433 -31.21 8.04 -10.16
C THR A 433 -30.48 7.30 -9.02
N THR A 434 -31.11 6.31 -8.40
CA THR A 434 -30.41 5.43 -7.44
C THR A 434 -29.37 4.58 -8.19
N PRO A 435 -28.11 4.52 -7.73
CA PRO A 435 -27.10 3.68 -8.37
C PRO A 435 -27.42 2.19 -8.18
N ILE A 436 -27.07 1.38 -9.17
CA ILE A 436 -27.20 -0.09 -9.10
C ILE A 436 -26.09 -0.72 -8.24
N TYR A 437 -25.00 0.01 -8.00
CA TYR A 437 -23.91 -0.37 -7.13
C TYR A 437 -23.31 0.87 -6.47
N SER A 438 -23.00 0.75 -5.18
CA SER A 438 -22.22 1.73 -4.43
C SER A 438 -21.24 1.01 -3.51
N GLY A 439 -19.95 1.25 -3.69
CA GLY A 439 -18.89 0.57 -2.92
C GLY A 439 -17.48 0.97 -3.36
N SER A 440 -16.46 0.48 -2.68
CA SER A 440 -15.06 0.85 -2.93
C SER A 440 -14.36 0.06 -4.05
N ALA A 441 -14.90 -1.09 -4.45
CA ALA A 441 -14.29 -1.89 -5.51
C ALA A 441 -14.39 -1.20 -6.89
N THR A 442 -13.36 -1.39 -7.72
CA THR A 442 -13.28 -0.91 -9.11
C THR A 442 -13.91 -1.87 -10.13
N SER A 443 -14.82 -2.71 -9.65
CA SER A 443 -15.58 -3.67 -10.45
C SER A 443 -16.95 -3.89 -9.84
N ALA A 444 -17.95 -4.17 -10.67
CA ALA A 444 -19.30 -4.51 -10.25
C ALA A 444 -19.94 -5.53 -11.20
N THR A 445 -20.99 -6.20 -10.73
CA THR A 445 -21.82 -7.08 -11.56
C THR A 445 -23.26 -6.60 -11.49
N ASP A 446 -23.86 -6.32 -12.66
CA ASP A 446 -25.30 -6.07 -12.78
C ASP A 446 -26.03 -7.31 -13.30
N LYS A 447 -27.30 -7.46 -12.95
CA LYS A 447 -28.18 -8.57 -13.38
C LYS A 447 -29.50 -8.03 -13.93
N PRO A 448 -29.49 -7.28 -15.04
CA PRO A 448 -30.71 -6.80 -15.67
C PRO A 448 -31.45 -7.94 -16.38
N ALA A 449 -32.70 -7.67 -16.79
CA ALA A 449 -33.40 -8.48 -17.78
C ALA A 449 -32.68 -8.44 -19.14
N ALA A 450 -33.10 -9.30 -20.08
CA ALA A 450 -32.57 -9.27 -21.43
C ALA A 450 -32.88 -7.93 -22.12
N GLY A 451 -31.88 -7.36 -22.80
CA GLY A 451 -31.99 -6.03 -23.39
C GLY A 451 -30.63 -5.44 -23.77
N SER A 452 -30.64 -4.22 -24.27
CA SER A 452 -29.44 -3.44 -24.55
C SER A 452 -29.33 -2.30 -23.54
N TYR A 453 -28.15 -2.13 -22.93
CA TYR A 453 -27.93 -1.19 -21.85
C TYR A 453 -26.64 -0.39 -22.03
N TYR A 454 -26.63 0.79 -21.42
CA TYR A 454 -25.45 1.61 -21.24
C TYR A 454 -25.19 1.78 -19.74
N TYR A 455 -23.94 1.98 -19.36
CA TYR A 455 -23.52 2.16 -17.99
C TYR A 455 -22.75 3.45 -17.83
N ALA A 456 -22.88 4.08 -16.66
CA ALA A 456 -22.03 5.17 -16.23
C ALA A 456 -21.46 4.89 -14.84
N VAL A 457 -20.20 5.26 -14.61
CA VAL A 457 -19.56 5.17 -13.30
C VAL A 457 -18.97 6.53 -12.91
N ARG A 458 -19.14 6.93 -11.65
CA ARG A 458 -18.48 8.09 -11.06
C ARG A 458 -17.82 7.74 -9.73
N ALA A 459 -16.78 8.48 -9.37
CA ALA A 459 -16.12 8.39 -8.08
C ALA A 459 -16.64 9.49 -7.14
N CYS A 460 -16.69 9.21 -5.83
CA CYS A 460 -17.13 10.14 -4.81
C CYS A 460 -16.15 10.20 -3.64
N ASN A 461 -15.89 11.39 -3.11
CA ASN A 461 -15.12 11.61 -1.88
C ASN A 461 -15.99 12.31 -0.82
N SER A 462 -15.36 12.86 0.21
CA SER A 462 -16.02 13.60 1.29
C SER A 462 -16.71 14.90 0.83
N VAL A 463 -16.36 15.42 -0.35
CA VAL A 463 -16.90 16.65 -0.93
C VAL A 463 -18.13 16.36 -1.79
N GLY A 464 -18.06 15.30 -2.60
CA GLY A 464 -19.13 14.94 -3.51
C GLY A 464 -18.69 13.95 -4.57
N CYS A 465 -19.55 13.77 -5.57
CA CYS A 465 -19.31 12.86 -6.68
C CYS A 465 -18.94 13.62 -7.96
N GLY A 466 -17.94 13.09 -8.66
CA GLY A 466 -17.39 13.65 -9.89
C GLY A 466 -18.27 13.45 -11.12
N THR A 467 -17.71 13.85 -12.27
CA THR A 467 -18.25 13.47 -13.58
C THR A 467 -18.14 11.95 -13.80
N SER A 468 -18.95 11.41 -14.72
CA SER A 468 -19.00 9.97 -14.98
C SER A 468 -18.32 9.58 -16.28
N ALA A 469 -17.68 8.42 -16.31
CA ALA A 469 -17.35 7.72 -17.54
C ALA A 469 -18.49 6.79 -17.96
N SER A 470 -18.65 6.57 -19.27
CA SER A 470 -19.74 5.77 -19.83
C SER A 470 -19.23 4.61 -20.69
N ALA A 471 -19.96 3.51 -20.70
CA ALA A 471 -19.71 2.34 -21.56
C ALA A 471 -21.02 1.77 -22.12
N GLY A 472 -20.94 1.16 -23.31
CA GLY A 472 -22.07 0.53 -23.99
C GLY A 472 -22.26 1.02 -25.44
N PRO A 473 -23.26 0.50 -26.16
CA PRO A 473 -24.27 -0.44 -25.67
C PRO A 473 -23.69 -1.82 -25.38
N VAL A 474 -24.26 -2.51 -24.40
CA VAL A 474 -23.97 -3.90 -24.09
C VAL A 474 -25.26 -4.72 -24.10
N THR A 475 -25.23 -5.87 -24.76
CA THR A 475 -26.39 -6.74 -24.90
C THR A 475 -26.40 -7.80 -23.82
N VAL A 476 -27.53 -7.91 -23.11
CA VAL A 476 -27.82 -8.99 -22.17
C VAL A 476 -28.82 -9.91 -22.82
N THR A 477 -28.50 -11.19 -22.89
CA THR A 477 -29.40 -12.21 -23.43
C THR A 477 -30.21 -12.84 -22.32
N THR A 478 -31.35 -13.41 -22.69
CA THR A 478 -32.15 -14.23 -21.77
C THR A 478 -31.29 -15.39 -21.28
N PRO A 479 -31.19 -15.62 -19.95
CA PRO A 479 -30.71 -16.88 -19.44
C PRO A 479 -31.48 -18.01 -20.11
N ALA A 480 -30.75 -19.00 -20.60
CA ALA A 480 -31.40 -20.13 -21.21
C ALA A 480 -32.07 -20.98 -20.13
N THR A 481 -33.36 -21.26 -20.28
CA THR A 481 -34.18 -21.96 -19.28
C THR A 481 -34.97 -23.07 -19.92
N ILE A 482 -35.12 -24.20 -19.22
CA ILE A 482 -36.06 -25.25 -19.59
C ILE A 482 -37.40 -24.99 -18.90
N THR A 483 -38.45 -24.72 -19.66
CA THR A 483 -39.81 -24.45 -19.15
C THR A 483 -40.63 -25.72 -19.00
N SER A 484 -40.37 -26.74 -19.82
CA SER A 484 -40.90 -28.09 -19.62
C SER A 484 -39.96 -29.13 -20.19
N ALA A 485 -39.99 -30.31 -19.58
CA ALA A 485 -39.21 -31.44 -20.00
C ALA A 485 -40.06 -32.69 -19.88
N SER A 486 -40.15 -33.48 -20.96
CA SER A 486 -40.87 -34.74 -20.99
C SER A 486 -40.01 -35.81 -21.64
N CYS A 487 -40.10 -37.04 -21.16
CA CYS A 487 -39.33 -38.15 -21.71
C CYS A 487 -40.25 -39.30 -22.10
N SER A 488 -40.11 -39.82 -23.32
CA SER A 488 -40.78 -41.02 -23.83
C SER A 488 -39.75 -41.97 -24.45
N GLY A 489 -39.70 -43.21 -23.99
CA GLY A 489 -38.60 -44.14 -24.29
C GLY A 489 -37.22 -43.56 -23.94
N ALA A 490 -36.27 -43.70 -24.87
CA ALA A 490 -34.92 -43.13 -24.78
C ALA A 490 -34.83 -41.65 -25.22
N THR A 491 -35.96 -41.03 -25.56
CA THR A 491 -36.01 -39.66 -26.09
C THR A 491 -36.61 -38.72 -25.05
N CYS A 492 -35.92 -37.61 -24.79
CA CYS A 492 -36.46 -36.51 -24.00
C CYS A 492 -36.64 -35.28 -24.90
N THR A 493 -37.79 -34.64 -24.78
CA THR A 493 -38.11 -33.38 -25.44
C THR A 493 -38.14 -32.25 -24.42
N PHE A 494 -37.67 -31.08 -24.83
CA PHE A 494 -37.55 -29.91 -23.99
C PHE A 494 -38.23 -28.73 -24.68
N ALA A 495 -39.01 -27.98 -23.91
CA ALA A 495 -39.40 -26.63 -24.28
C ALA A 495 -38.63 -25.66 -23.39
N GLY A 496 -38.21 -24.54 -23.95
CA GLY A 496 -37.38 -23.57 -23.24
C GLY A 496 -37.15 -22.31 -24.07
N GLN A 497 -36.39 -21.38 -23.47
CA GLN A 497 -35.92 -20.15 -24.11
C GLN A 497 -34.40 -20.22 -24.20
N GLY A 498 -33.81 -19.78 -25.32
CA GLY A 498 -32.36 -19.86 -25.57
C GLY A 498 -31.83 -21.29 -25.76
N THR A 499 -30.50 -21.45 -25.71
CA THR A 499 -29.82 -22.76 -25.78
C THR A 499 -29.29 -23.14 -24.38
N PRO A 500 -30.06 -23.87 -23.56
CA PRO A 500 -29.64 -24.19 -22.19
C PRO A 500 -28.46 -25.16 -22.18
N THR A 501 -27.58 -25.00 -21.20
CA THR A 501 -26.57 -26.02 -20.93
C THR A 501 -27.24 -27.18 -20.21
N LEU A 502 -27.43 -28.29 -20.93
CA LEU A 502 -28.07 -29.49 -20.39
C LEU A 502 -27.06 -30.29 -19.56
N THR A 503 -27.42 -30.64 -18.33
CA THR A 503 -26.58 -31.47 -17.44
C THR A 503 -27.35 -32.68 -16.94
N TRP A 504 -26.75 -33.86 -17.04
CA TRP A 504 -27.37 -35.15 -16.76
C TRP A 504 -26.70 -35.85 -15.57
N THR A 505 -27.49 -36.50 -14.73
CA THR A 505 -27.02 -37.51 -13.77
C THR A 505 -27.76 -38.83 -14.02
N PHE A 506 -27.05 -39.96 -13.98
CA PHE A 506 -27.61 -41.25 -14.43
C PHE A 506 -27.92 -42.23 -13.28
N GLY A 507 -27.90 -41.77 -12.02
CA GLY A 507 -28.20 -42.62 -10.85
C GLY A 507 -27.17 -43.71 -10.54
N ASN A 508 -26.11 -43.85 -11.34
CA ASN A 508 -24.98 -44.77 -11.14
C ASN A 508 -23.68 -44.02 -10.74
N GLY A 509 -23.80 -42.77 -10.30
CA GLY A 509 -22.66 -41.89 -9.98
C GLY A 509 -22.03 -41.18 -11.18
N LYS A 510 -22.47 -41.43 -12.42
CA LYS A 510 -21.97 -40.74 -13.62
C LYS A 510 -22.84 -39.53 -13.98
N GLY A 511 -22.21 -38.54 -14.64
CA GLY A 511 -22.90 -37.39 -15.24
C GLY A 511 -22.31 -37.00 -16.60
N ALA A 512 -23.05 -36.20 -17.36
CA ALA A 512 -22.65 -35.71 -18.69
C ALA A 512 -23.31 -34.36 -18.98
N SER A 513 -22.77 -33.62 -19.95
CA SER A 513 -23.36 -32.36 -20.44
C SER A 513 -23.61 -32.40 -21.95
N GLY A 514 -24.65 -31.72 -22.43
CA GLY A 514 -24.98 -31.61 -23.86
C GLY A 514 -26.09 -32.56 -24.34
N SER A 515 -26.19 -32.71 -25.68
CA SER A 515 -27.13 -33.61 -26.36
C SER A 515 -26.60 -33.92 -27.78
N PRO A 516 -26.58 -35.20 -28.23
CA PRO A 516 -27.02 -36.40 -27.51
C PRO A 516 -26.02 -36.83 -26.43
N VAL A 517 -26.50 -37.51 -25.39
CA VAL A 517 -25.66 -38.16 -24.36
C VAL A 517 -26.01 -39.65 -24.28
N SER A 518 -25.03 -40.49 -23.93
CA SER A 518 -25.24 -41.92 -23.74
C SER A 518 -24.52 -42.43 -22.49
N VAL A 519 -25.08 -43.46 -21.85
CA VAL A 519 -24.51 -44.10 -20.66
C VAL A 519 -24.73 -45.60 -20.72
N THR A 520 -23.79 -46.37 -20.18
CA THR A 520 -23.91 -47.83 -20.05
C THR A 520 -23.99 -48.22 -18.57
N TYR A 521 -24.91 -49.12 -18.23
CA TYR A 521 -25.07 -49.69 -16.90
C TYR A 521 -24.42 -51.08 -16.83
N ALA A 522 -23.50 -51.26 -15.88
CA ALA A 522 -22.76 -52.52 -15.70
C ALA A 522 -23.48 -53.51 -14.77
N ALA A 523 -24.49 -53.06 -14.02
CA ALA A 523 -25.22 -53.87 -13.06
C ALA A 523 -26.73 -53.80 -13.30
N LYS A 524 -27.44 -54.86 -12.88
CA LYS A 524 -28.91 -54.86 -12.80
C LYS A 524 -29.34 -53.90 -11.68
N GLY A 525 -30.45 -53.21 -11.88
CA GLY A 525 -30.94 -52.24 -10.90
C GLY A 525 -31.90 -51.22 -11.49
N SER A 526 -32.49 -50.45 -10.58
CA SER A 526 -33.34 -49.31 -10.90
C SER A 526 -32.52 -48.04 -10.76
N TYR A 527 -32.36 -47.28 -11.85
CA TYR A 527 -31.54 -46.07 -11.88
C TYR A 527 -32.40 -44.85 -12.21
N THR A 528 -32.27 -43.78 -11.43
CA THR A 528 -32.95 -42.50 -11.73
C THR A 528 -32.03 -41.62 -12.55
N VAL A 529 -32.40 -41.39 -13.81
CA VAL A 529 -31.79 -40.40 -14.68
C VAL A 529 -32.44 -39.06 -14.40
N THR A 530 -31.64 -38.04 -14.05
CA THR A 530 -32.08 -36.67 -13.81
C THR A 530 -31.42 -35.73 -14.80
N LEU A 531 -32.22 -34.87 -15.41
CA LEU A 531 -31.72 -33.74 -16.19
C LEU A 531 -31.96 -32.43 -15.42
N THR A 532 -30.98 -31.52 -15.47
CA THR A 532 -31.10 -30.15 -14.95
C THR A 532 -30.42 -29.13 -15.87
N ASP A 533 -30.88 -27.88 -15.83
CA ASP A 533 -30.25 -26.70 -16.43
C ASP A 533 -29.42 -25.88 -15.42
N GLY A 534 -29.31 -26.37 -14.17
CA GLY A 534 -28.59 -25.68 -13.09
C GLY A 534 -29.38 -24.57 -12.39
N GLN A 535 -30.66 -24.34 -12.74
CA GLN A 535 -31.47 -23.28 -12.10
C GLN A 535 -32.69 -23.81 -11.35
N GLN A 536 -33.57 -24.67 -11.90
CA GLN A 536 -34.64 -25.30 -11.07
C GLN A 536 -35.51 -26.41 -11.71
N SER A 537 -35.54 -26.57 -13.04
CA SER A 537 -36.39 -27.60 -13.66
C SER A 537 -35.72 -28.98 -13.67
N ARG A 538 -36.41 -30.01 -13.15
CA ARG A 538 -35.92 -31.39 -13.06
C ARG A 538 -36.87 -32.34 -13.80
N ALA A 539 -36.40 -32.95 -14.89
CA ALA A 539 -37.03 -34.16 -15.41
C ALA A 539 -36.32 -35.37 -14.81
N THR A 540 -37.09 -36.31 -14.27
CA THR A 540 -36.56 -37.57 -13.76
C THR A 540 -37.20 -38.73 -14.50
N ARG A 541 -36.41 -39.78 -14.76
CA ARG A 541 -36.92 -41.04 -15.29
C ARG A 541 -36.22 -42.21 -14.62
N THR A 542 -36.99 -43.24 -14.34
CA THR A 542 -36.44 -44.50 -13.84
C THR A 542 -36.15 -45.45 -14.98
N VAL A 543 -34.91 -45.91 -15.09
CA VAL A 543 -34.47 -46.94 -16.03
C VAL A 543 -34.32 -48.25 -15.28
N GLN A 544 -34.96 -49.31 -15.80
CA GLN A 544 -34.85 -50.66 -15.23
C GLN A 544 -33.86 -51.48 -16.03
N CYS A 545 -32.75 -51.86 -15.40
CA CYS A 545 -31.73 -52.69 -16.00
C CYS A 545 -31.83 -54.11 -15.46
N SER A 546 -31.98 -55.08 -16.37
CA SER A 546 -32.08 -56.50 -16.06
C SER A 546 -30.97 -57.29 -16.75
N LEU A 547 -30.67 -58.48 -16.22
CA LEU A 547 -29.61 -59.33 -16.77
C LEU A 547 -30.22 -60.33 -17.76
N VAL A 548 -29.93 -60.17 -19.05
CA VAL A 548 -30.45 -61.02 -20.13
C VAL A 548 -29.27 -61.66 -20.85
N LYS A 549 -29.20 -63.00 -20.85
CA LYS A 549 -28.13 -63.78 -21.53
C LYS A 549 -26.70 -63.26 -21.23
N LYS A 550 -26.38 -63.04 -19.93
CA LYS A 550 -25.10 -62.52 -19.41
C LYS A 550 -24.76 -61.06 -19.79
N ARG A 551 -25.66 -60.31 -20.42
CA ARG A 551 -25.50 -58.87 -20.67
C ARG A 551 -26.55 -58.09 -19.89
N VAL A 552 -26.19 -56.90 -19.41
CA VAL A 552 -27.15 -55.98 -18.81
C VAL A 552 -27.90 -55.29 -19.94
N SER A 553 -29.22 -55.42 -19.93
CA SER A 553 -30.14 -54.78 -20.87
C SER A 553 -31.07 -53.86 -20.08
N CYS A 554 -31.19 -52.61 -20.51
CA CYS A 554 -31.98 -51.60 -19.83
C CYS A 554 -33.20 -51.22 -20.65
N THR A 555 -34.34 -51.13 -19.99
CA THR A 555 -35.62 -50.68 -20.55
C THR A 555 -36.08 -49.45 -19.81
N THR A 556 -36.59 -48.48 -20.56
CA THR A 556 -37.03 -47.15 -20.10
C THR A 556 -38.51 -47.08 -19.84
#